data_AF-A0A7Y5WLQ0-F1
#
_entry.id   AF-A0A7Y5WLQ0-F1
#
_cell.length_a   1.000
_cell.length_b   1.000
_cell.length_c   1.000
_cell.angle_alpha   90.00
_cell.angle_beta   90.00
_cell.angle_gamma   90.00
#
_symmetry.space_group_name_H-M   'P 1'
#
loop_
_entity.id
_entity.type
_entity.pdbx_description
1 polymer ?
#
loop_
_entity_poly.entity_id
_entity_poly.type
_entity_poly.pdbx_seq_one_letter_code
_entity_poly.pdbx_strand_id
1 'polypeptide(L)'
;MIARHETQQLDRNDVWARLAMPVAPETIAWRQDGRPIQRDGRFIARFVCYIEANTVRERLDAVVPGEWDLTLELLPALAGAAVDESAAVSFKARLQVLGVIREDVGTGKDYKQASTDAFKRAAVRFGIGHELYAYEQNWVELDGDGKFARPIEDPAVAYARKLARAARDEQPIAEEPAGEEVLAADHAPVADRPAKERKVTKNADLAALLPDIPACPKCAGKMWDNRLSKRNPKAPDYKCRDRSCDGVIWPQRGAPSQAEGVAVTAPTTPSMALVDEIPF
;
A
#
# COMPACT_ATOMS: atom_id res chain seq x y z
N MET A 1 1.81 39.64 -15.75
CA MET A 1 0.99 38.82 -14.84
C MET A 1 0.92 37.39 -15.37
N ILE A 2 2.07 36.69 -15.45
CA ILE A 2 2.20 35.31 -15.96
C ILE A 2 3.34 34.59 -15.21
N ALA A 3 3.31 34.59 -13.88
CA ALA A 3 4.36 33.95 -13.08
C ALA A 3 3.81 33.09 -11.93
N ARG A 4 2.47 33.01 -11.77
CA ARG A 4 1.83 32.18 -10.74
C ARG A 4 1.36 30.82 -11.25
N HIS A 5 1.31 30.61 -12.57
CA HIS A 5 0.87 29.33 -13.14
C HIS A 5 1.99 28.26 -13.19
N GLU A 6 3.26 28.66 -13.29
CA GLU A 6 4.39 27.71 -13.39
C GLU A 6 4.77 27.06 -12.05
N THR A 7 4.59 27.76 -10.92
CA THR A 7 4.92 27.21 -9.59
C THR A 7 3.82 26.32 -8.99
N GLN A 8 2.59 26.42 -9.53
CA GLN A 8 1.42 25.65 -9.09
C GLN A 8 1.32 24.26 -9.74
N GLN A 9 2.14 24.04 -10.77
CA GLN A 9 2.41 22.78 -11.42
C GLN A 9 3.57 22.09 -10.66
N LEU A 10 3.37 21.77 -9.36
CA LEU A 10 4.00 20.57 -8.80
C LEU A 10 3.72 19.48 -9.82
N ASP A 11 4.75 19.10 -10.57
CA ASP A 11 4.59 18.61 -11.95
C ASP A 11 3.44 17.61 -11.99
N ARG A 12 2.36 17.94 -12.68
CA ARG A 12 1.16 17.10 -12.70
C ARG A 12 1.52 15.66 -13.10
N ASN A 13 2.60 15.50 -13.88
CA ASN A 13 3.18 14.21 -14.19
C ASN A 13 3.85 13.51 -12.99
N ASP A 14 4.53 14.24 -12.10
CA ASP A 14 5.05 13.73 -10.83
C ASP A 14 3.91 13.21 -9.94
N VAL A 15 2.76 13.90 -9.88
CA VAL A 15 1.59 13.42 -9.13
C VAL A 15 1.11 12.05 -9.65
N TRP A 16 0.92 11.92 -10.97
CA TRP A 16 0.48 10.66 -11.55
C TRP A 16 1.52 9.55 -11.37
N ALA A 17 2.80 9.87 -11.52
CA ALA A 17 3.88 8.92 -11.27
C ALA A 17 3.91 8.45 -9.81
N ARG A 18 3.69 9.35 -8.85
CA ARG A 18 3.63 9.03 -7.41
C ARG A 18 2.41 8.21 -7.03
N LEU A 19 1.25 8.45 -7.66
CA LEU A 19 0.06 7.59 -7.49
C LEU A 19 0.27 6.20 -8.08
N ALA A 20 0.97 6.10 -9.21
CA ALA A 20 1.29 4.85 -9.90
C ALA A 20 2.53 4.13 -9.35
N MET A 21 3.16 4.63 -8.28
CA MET A 21 4.29 3.92 -7.66
C MET A 21 3.85 2.54 -7.18
N PRO A 22 4.68 1.49 -7.38
CA PRO A 22 4.38 0.15 -6.91
C PRO A 22 3.99 0.14 -5.43
N VAL A 23 2.91 -0.56 -5.12
CA VAL A 23 2.46 -0.77 -3.75
C VAL A 23 3.49 -1.63 -3.02
N ALA A 24 3.65 -1.36 -1.73
CA ALA A 24 4.58 -2.11 -0.92
C ALA A 24 4.14 -3.59 -0.84
N PRO A 25 5.02 -4.58 -1.07
CA PRO A 25 4.63 -5.99 -1.13
C PRO A 25 3.87 -6.48 0.11
N GLU A 26 4.15 -5.92 1.28
CA GLU A 26 3.49 -6.23 2.55
C GLU A 26 2.02 -5.77 2.64
N THR A 27 1.60 -4.87 1.74
CA THR A 27 0.22 -4.39 1.64
C THR A 27 -0.63 -5.22 0.68
N ILE A 28 0.00 -6.14 -0.06
CA ILE A 28 -0.65 -7.04 -1.00
C ILE A 28 -1.21 -8.22 -0.21
N ALA A 29 -2.54 -8.28 -0.15
CA ALA A 29 -3.27 -9.39 0.42
C ALA A 29 -3.67 -10.39 -0.67
N TRP A 30 -3.98 -11.61 -0.26
CA TRP A 30 -4.37 -12.71 -1.15
C TRP A 30 -5.70 -13.28 -0.72
N ARG A 31 -6.61 -13.43 -1.68
CA ARG A 31 -7.90 -14.09 -1.46
C ARG A 31 -8.07 -15.25 -2.41
N GLN A 32 -8.76 -16.28 -1.95
CA GLN A 32 -9.16 -17.39 -2.80
C GLN A 32 -10.17 -16.88 -3.85
N ASP A 33 -9.98 -17.30 -5.10
CA ASP A 33 -10.86 -17.00 -6.21
C ASP A 33 -11.33 -18.29 -6.89
N GLY A 34 -12.61 -18.60 -6.72
CA GLY A 34 -13.22 -19.84 -7.19
C GLY A 34 -13.18 -20.99 -6.17
N ARG A 35 -13.76 -22.14 -6.57
CA ARG A 35 -13.80 -23.35 -5.73
C ARG A 35 -12.46 -24.11 -5.82
N PRO A 36 -12.06 -24.81 -4.75
CA PRO A 36 -10.92 -25.72 -4.82
C PRO A 36 -11.15 -26.80 -5.88
N ILE A 37 -10.09 -27.21 -6.56
CA ILE A 37 -10.08 -28.34 -7.48
C ILE A 37 -9.21 -29.45 -6.92
N GLN A 38 -9.60 -30.69 -7.16
CA GLN A 38 -8.81 -31.86 -6.77
C GLN A 38 -7.84 -32.22 -7.90
N ARG A 39 -6.55 -32.34 -7.57
CA ARG A 39 -5.49 -32.74 -8.50
C ARG A 39 -4.48 -33.62 -7.76
N ASP A 40 -4.19 -34.79 -8.30
CA ASP A 40 -3.18 -35.74 -7.76
C ASP A 40 -3.39 -36.06 -6.27
N GLY A 41 -4.66 -36.22 -5.85
CA GLY A 41 -5.02 -36.50 -4.45
C GLY A 41 -4.95 -35.30 -3.51
N ARG A 42 -4.69 -34.09 -4.02
CA ARG A 42 -4.56 -32.85 -3.25
C ARG A 42 -5.64 -31.85 -3.68
N PHE A 43 -5.97 -30.93 -2.78
CA PHE A 43 -6.85 -29.81 -3.09
C PHE A 43 -6.01 -28.58 -3.39
N ILE A 44 -6.22 -27.96 -4.55
CA ILE A 44 -5.56 -26.71 -4.92
C ILE A 44 -6.62 -25.66 -5.24
N ALA A 45 -6.36 -24.43 -4.85
CA ALA A 45 -7.22 -23.31 -5.20
C ALA A 45 -6.41 -22.17 -5.78
N ARG A 46 -7.09 -21.35 -6.59
CA ARG A 46 -6.51 -20.15 -7.18
C ARG A 46 -6.62 -19.01 -6.19
N PHE A 47 -5.54 -18.25 -6.04
CA PHE A 47 -5.46 -17.05 -5.24
C PHE A 47 -5.19 -15.85 -6.14
N VAL A 48 -5.90 -14.76 -5.86
CA VAL A 48 -5.75 -13.47 -6.54
C VAL A 48 -5.30 -12.45 -5.52
N CYS A 49 -4.31 -11.65 -5.91
CA CYS A 49 -3.81 -10.57 -5.10
C CYS A 49 -4.75 -9.36 -5.14
N TYR A 50 -4.79 -8.61 -4.05
CA TYR A 50 -5.54 -7.36 -3.96
C TYR A 50 -4.92 -6.46 -2.89
N ILE A 51 -5.17 -5.16 -2.98
CA ILE A 51 -4.90 -4.22 -1.89
C ILE A 51 -6.18 -3.86 -1.15
N GLU A 52 -6.03 -3.51 0.12
CA GLU A 52 -7.12 -3.02 0.94
C GLU A 52 -7.52 -1.58 0.55
N ALA A 53 -8.76 -1.21 0.84
CA ALA A 53 -9.26 0.15 0.57
C ALA A 53 -8.44 1.23 1.28
N ASN A 54 -7.94 0.92 2.48
CA ASN A 54 -7.11 1.82 3.26
C ASN A 54 -5.78 2.12 2.55
N THR A 55 -5.16 1.14 1.89
CA THR A 55 -3.93 1.34 1.10
C THR A 55 -4.14 2.39 0.02
N VAL A 56 -5.30 2.35 -0.66
CA VAL A 56 -5.66 3.35 -1.69
C VAL A 56 -5.87 4.73 -1.05
N ARG A 57 -6.63 4.80 0.04
CA ARG A 57 -6.91 6.07 0.75
C ARG A 57 -5.62 6.74 1.23
N GLU A 58 -4.75 5.98 1.89
CA GLU A 58 -3.46 6.46 2.37
C GLU A 58 -2.54 6.90 1.23
N ARG A 59 -2.59 6.21 0.07
CA ARG A 59 -1.84 6.64 -1.11
C ARG A 59 -2.33 7.99 -1.63
N LEU A 60 -3.65 8.17 -1.73
CA LEU A 60 -4.27 9.43 -2.14
C LEU A 60 -3.93 10.55 -1.15
N ASP A 61 -4.14 10.33 0.15
CA ASP A 61 -3.86 11.32 1.19
C ASP A 61 -2.37 11.72 1.25
N ALA A 62 -1.46 10.79 0.96
CA ALA A 62 -0.02 11.07 0.95
C ALA A 62 0.47 11.83 -0.30
N VAL A 63 -0.24 11.73 -1.43
CA VAL A 63 0.19 12.31 -2.71
C VAL A 63 -0.59 13.58 -3.05
N VAL A 64 -1.90 13.60 -2.78
CA VAL A 64 -2.86 14.68 -3.08
C VAL A 64 -3.74 14.99 -1.86
N PRO A 65 -3.16 15.38 -0.71
CA PRO A 65 -3.91 15.62 0.53
C PRO A 65 -5.00 16.68 0.32
N GLY A 66 -6.26 16.32 0.61
CA GLY A 66 -7.40 17.22 0.51
C GLY A 66 -7.85 17.55 -0.93
N GLU A 67 -7.17 17.01 -1.95
CA GLU A 67 -7.40 17.31 -3.36
C GLU A 67 -7.96 16.11 -4.16
N TRP A 68 -8.63 15.21 -3.44
CA TRP A 68 -9.35 14.08 -4.02
C TRP A 68 -10.76 13.96 -3.43
N ASP A 69 -11.70 13.51 -4.25
CA ASP A 69 -13.09 13.27 -3.88
C ASP A 69 -13.59 11.96 -4.48
N LEU A 70 -14.43 11.25 -3.72
CA LEU A 70 -15.07 10.01 -4.15
C LEU A 70 -16.59 10.16 -4.05
N THR A 71 -17.26 10.03 -5.18
CA THR A 71 -18.71 9.87 -5.23
C THR A 71 -19.06 8.43 -5.59
N LEU A 72 -19.98 7.81 -4.84
CA LEU A 72 -20.47 6.45 -5.08
C LEU A 72 -21.95 6.49 -5.44
N GLU A 73 -22.29 5.91 -6.58
CA GLU A 73 -23.67 5.78 -7.07
C GLU A 73 -24.05 4.30 -7.11
N LEU A 74 -25.13 3.94 -6.40
CA LEU A 74 -25.68 2.59 -6.47
C LEU A 74 -26.29 2.38 -7.86
N LEU A 75 -25.85 1.32 -8.55
CA LEU A 75 -26.38 0.95 -9.85
C LEU A 75 -27.59 0.01 -9.71
N PRO A 76 -28.58 0.10 -10.60
CA PRO A 76 -29.69 -0.83 -10.63
C PRO A 76 -29.20 -2.26 -10.88
N ALA A 77 -29.89 -3.24 -10.30
CA ALA A 77 -29.63 -4.64 -10.58
C ALA A 77 -29.81 -4.91 -12.08
N LEU A 78 -28.88 -5.66 -12.68
CA LEU A 78 -28.97 -5.99 -14.10
C LEU A 78 -30.19 -6.88 -14.34
N ALA A 79 -31.10 -6.45 -15.23
CA ALA A 79 -32.29 -7.21 -15.56
C ALA A 79 -31.89 -8.58 -16.15
N GLY A 80 -32.36 -9.67 -15.53
CA GLY A 80 -32.07 -11.05 -15.96
C GLY A 80 -30.98 -11.77 -15.19
N ALA A 81 -30.36 -11.16 -14.16
CA ALA A 81 -29.54 -11.90 -13.21
C ALA A 81 -30.44 -12.90 -12.45
N ALA A 82 -30.18 -14.20 -12.61
CA ALA A 82 -31.00 -15.26 -12.03
C ALA A 82 -31.12 -15.08 -10.51
N VAL A 83 -32.35 -15.24 -10.01
CA VAL A 83 -32.76 -14.99 -8.61
C VAL A 83 -32.02 -15.90 -7.60
N ASP A 84 -31.30 -16.91 -8.07
CA ASP A 84 -30.56 -17.88 -7.24
C ASP A 84 -29.06 -17.57 -7.02
N GLU A 85 -28.48 -16.59 -7.72
CA GLU A 85 -27.16 -16.07 -7.37
C GLU A 85 -27.33 -14.81 -6.53
N SER A 86 -26.93 -14.89 -5.26
CA SER A 86 -26.84 -13.78 -4.29
C SER A 86 -26.68 -12.43 -5.00
N ALA A 87 -27.78 -11.67 -5.10
CA ALA A 87 -27.90 -10.55 -6.02
C ALA A 87 -26.68 -9.62 -5.90
N ALA A 88 -25.84 -9.62 -6.93
CA ALA A 88 -24.62 -8.84 -6.92
C ALA A 88 -24.99 -7.35 -6.92
N VAL A 89 -24.62 -6.66 -5.83
CA VAL A 89 -24.75 -5.21 -5.72
C VAL A 89 -23.64 -4.59 -6.55
N SER A 90 -23.94 -3.52 -7.28
CA SER A 90 -22.97 -2.81 -8.11
C SER A 90 -22.96 -1.32 -7.78
N PHE A 91 -21.77 -0.73 -7.69
CA PHE A 91 -21.59 0.70 -7.51
C PHE A 91 -20.75 1.27 -8.64
N LYS A 92 -21.14 2.43 -9.17
CA LYS A 92 -20.26 3.28 -9.97
C LYS A 92 -19.50 4.20 -9.02
N ALA A 93 -18.18 4.12 -9.05
CA ALA A 93 -17.32 5.06 -8.35
C ALA A 93 -16.88 6.14 -9.33
N ARG A 94 -17.06 7.40 -8.94
CA ARG A 94 -16.48 8.57 -9.59
C ARG A 94 -15.40 9.14 -8.69
N LEU A 95 -14.14 8.86 -9.03
CA LEU A 95 -12.98 9.34 -8.29
C LEU A 95 -12.41 10.57 -9.01
N GLN A 96 -12.37 11.69 -8.31
CA GLN A 96 -11.78 12.94 -8.77
C GLN A 96 -10.47 13.19 -8.06
N VAL A 97 -9.40 13.51 -8.80
CA VAL A 97 -8.08 13.88 -8.26
C VAL A 97 -7.58 15.11 -9.00
N LEU A 98 -7.32 16.21 -8.29
CA LEU A 98 -6.88 17.49 -8.89
C LEU A 98 -7.74 17.92 -10.10
N GLY A 99 -9.07 17.73 -10.00
CA GLY A 99 -10.04 18.04 -11.05
C GLY A 99 -10.15 17.02 -12.19
N VAL A 100 -9.27 16.01 -12.27
CA VAL A 100 -9.38 14.91 -13.24
C VAL A 100 -10.30 13.84 -12.67
N ILE A 101 -11.25 13.37 -13.47
CA ILE A 101 -12.24 12.37 -13.06
C ILE A 101 -12.00 11.06 -13.81
N ARG A 102 -11.98 9.95 -13.07
CA ARG A 102 -12.00 8.60 -13.65
C ARG A 102 -13.07 7.78 -12.93
N GLU A 103 -13.80 7.00 -13.72
CA GLU A 103 -14.94 6.23 -13.23
C GLU A 103 -14.72 4.74 -13.50
N ASP A 104 -15.14 3.90 -12.57
CA ASP A 104 -15.23 2.46 -12.76
C ASP A 104 -16.41 1.88 -11.97
N VAL A 105 -16.75 0.63 -12.26
CA VAL A 105 -17.83 -0.10 -11.59
C VAL A 105 -17.22 -1.21 -10.77
N GLY A 106 -17.64 -1.34 -9.52
CA GLY A 106 -17.32 -2.49 -8.69
C GLY A 106 -18.56 -3.27 -8.30
N THR A 107 -18.35 -4.56 -8.05
CA THR A 107 -19.43 -5.49 -7.73
C THR A 107 -19.12 -6.27 -6.46
N GLY A 108 -20.16 -6.73 -5.77
CA GLY A 108 -20.00 -7.47 -4.53
C GLY A 108 -21.29 -8.14 -4.08
N LYS A 109 -21.15 -9.09 -3.15
CA LYS A 109 -22.31 -9.79 -2.55
C LYS A 109 -23.11 -8.91 -1.60
N ASP A 110 -22.50 -7.83 -1.13
CA ASP A 110 -23.09 -6.84 -0.24
C ASP A 110 -22.62 -5.43 -0.61
N TYR A 111 -23.29 -4.43 -0.05
CA TYR A 111 -23.04 -3.01 -0.30
C TYR A 111 -21.60 -2.58 0.03
N LYS A 112 -21.04 -3.11 1.11
CA LYS A 112 -19.70 -2.75 1.57
C LYS A 112 -18.64 -3.31 0.61
N GLN A 113 -18.79 -4.55 0.17
CA GLN A 113 -17.91 -5.17 -0.81
C GLN A 113 -17.97 -4.42 -2.15
N ALA A 114 -19.18 -4.17 -2.67
CA ALA A 114 -19.36 -3.53 -3.97
C ALA A 114 -18.83 -2.09 -4.01
N SER A 115 -19.12 -1.28 -2.99
CA SER A 115 -18.61 0.10 -2.88
C SER A 115 -17.09 0.14 -2.75
N THR A 116 -16.51 -0.77 -1.95
CA THR A 116 -15.05 -0.88 -1.78
C THR A 116 -14.38 -1.32 -3.08
N ASP A 117 -14.95 -2.29 -3.77
CA ASP A 117 -14.43 -2.75 -5.06
C ASP A 117 -14.46 -1.62 -6.10
N ALA A 118 -15.57 -0.87 -6.17
CA ALA A 118 -15.73 0.25 -7.11
C ALA A 118 -14.68 1.34 -6.87
N PHE A 119 -14.46 1.73 -5.60
CA PHE A 119 -13.42 2.69 -5.23
C PHE A 119 -12.03 2.23 -5.67
N LYS A 120 -11.65 0.97 -5.37
CA LYS A 120 -10.34 0.45 -5.75
C LYS A 120 -10.16 0.39 -7.27
N ARG A 121 -11.20 0.02 -8.01
CA ARG A 121 -11.16 -0.04 -9.47
C ARG A 121 -11.04 1.35 -10.11
N ALA A 122 -11.75 2.36 -9.59
CA ALA A 122 -11.57 3.74 -10.04
C ALA A 122 -10.15 4.25 -9.74
N ALA A 123 -9.56 3.87 -8.60
CA ALA A 123 -8.20 4.21 -8.23
C ALA A 123 -7.13 3.57 -9.12
N VAL A 124 -7.34 2.32 -9.56
CA VAL A 124 -6.47 1.66 -10.55
C VAL A 124 -6.36 2.47 -11.83
N ARG A 125 -7.44 3.16 -12.24
CA ARG A 125 -7.39 4.03 -13.41
C ARG A 125 -6.42 5.18 -13.23
N PHE A 126 -6.11 5.63 -12.02
CA PHE A 126 -5.06 6.60 -11.69
C PHE A 126 -3.67 5.97 -11.50
N GLY A 127 -3.56 4.65 -11.62
CA GLY A 127 -2.33 3.88 -11.47
C GLY A 127 -2.18 3.20 -10.11
N ILE A 128 -3.05 3.45 -9.13
CA ILE A 128 -2.89 2.86 -7.80
C ILE A 128 -3.15 1.35 -7.87
N GLY A 129 -2.11 0.53 -7.65
CA GLY A 129 -2.21 -0.93 -7.68
C GLY A 129 -2.46 -1.51 -9.06
N HIS A 130 -2.16 -0.77 -10.14
CA HIS A 130 -2.33 -1.26 -11.52
C HIS A 130 -1.46 -2.49 -11.81
N GLU A 131 -0.30 -2.59 -11.16
CA GLU A 131 0.67 -3.66 -11.27
C GLU A 131 0.13 -5.00 -10.78
N LEU A 132 -0.89 -5.00 -9.91
CA LEU A 132 -1.54 -6.22 -9.43
C LEU A 132 -2.21 -7.00 -10.58
N TYR A 133 -2.57 -6.33 -11.67
CA TYR A 133 -3.12 -6.98 -12.87
C TYR A 133 -2.06 -7.73 -13.69
N ALA A 134 -0.78 -7.44 -13.47
CA ALA A 134 0.31 -8.21 -14.07
C ALA A 134 0.65 -9.48 -13.27
N TYR A 135 0.06 -9.66 -12.08
CA TYR A 135 0.30 -10.86 -11.28
C TYR A 135 -0.37 -12.06 -11.94
N GLU A 136 0.45 -13.07 -12.24
CA GLU A 136 -0.06 -14.35 -12.72
C GLU A 136 -0.92 -15.08 -11.68
N GLN A 137 -1.73 -16.02 -12.17
CA GLN A 137 -2.50 -16.91 -11.31
C GLN A 137 -1.59 -17.68 -10.35
N ASN A 138 -1.90 -17.58 -9.06
CA ASN A 138 -1.19 -18.29 -8.01
C ASN A 138 -2.04 -19.47 -7.54
N TRP A 139 -1.56 -20.69 -7.75
CA TRP A 139 -2.25 -21.92 -7.36
C TRP A 139 -1.58 -22.47 -6.11
N VAL A 140 -2.35 -22.58 -5.02
CA VAL A 140 -1.84 -22.96 -3.70
C VAL A 140 -2.62 -24.15 -3.18
N GLU A 141 -1.91 -25.07 -2.54
CA GLU A 141 -2.49 -26.26 -1.91
C GLU A 141 -3.28 -25.89 -0.66
N LEU A 142 -4.45 -26.51 -0.50
CA LEU A 142 -5.35 -26.36 0.63
C LEU A 142 -5.35 -27.63 1.49
N ASP A 143 -5.63 -27.46 2.78
CA ASP A 143 -5.77 -28.55 3.75
C ASP A 143 -7.05 -29.41 3.55
N GLY A 144 -7.94 -29.02 2.62
CA GLY A 144 -9.16 -29.75 2.27
C GLY A 144 -10.00 -29.05 1.19
N ASP A 145 -11.21 -29.56 0.95
CA ASP A 145 -12.22 -29.02 0.02
C ASP A 145 -13.34 -28.24 0.71
N GLY A 146 -13.36 -28.24 2.04
CA GLY A 146 -14.40 -27.59 2.84
C GLY A 146 -14.41 -26.06 2.70
N LYS A 147 -15.53 -25.44 3.08
CA LYS A 147 -15.72 -23.97 3.08
C LYS A 147 -14.67 -23.21 3.91
N PHE A 148 -14.08 -23.87 4.91
CA PHE A 148 -13.08 -23.31 5.80
C PHE A 148 -11.67 -23.86 5.53
N ALA A 149 -11.48 -24.51 4.38
CA ALA A 149 -10.16 -24.99 3.97
C ALA A 149 -9.18 -23.81 3.91
N ARG A 150 -7.99 -24.01 4.46
CA ARG A 150 -6.95 -23.00 4.54
C ARG A 150 -5.78 -23.38 3.64
N PRO A 151 -5.07 -22.39 3.09
CA PRO A 151 -3.80 -22.63 2.42
C PRO A 151 -2.83 -23.33 3.37
N ILE A 152 -2.21 -24.40 2.89
CA ILE A 152 -1.13 -25.08 3.63
C ILE A 152 0.09 -24.16 3.74
N GLU A 153 0.32 -23.35 2.70
CA GLU A 153 1.35 -22.33 2.65
C GLU A 153 0.74 -20.95 2.40
N ASP A 154 1.35 -19.90 2.95
CA ASP A 154 0.96 -18.52 2.64
C ASP A 154 1.04 -18.25 1.12
N PRO A 155 -0.06 -17.85 0.46
CA PRO A 155 -0.06 -17.53 -0.96
C PRO A 155 1.01 -16.51 -1.37
N ALA A 156 1.33 -15.54 -0.52
CA ALA A 156 2.38 -14.56 -0.80
C ALA A 156 3.77 -15.23 -0.91
N VAL A 157 4.05 -16.19 -0.02
CA VAL A 157 5.31 -16.95 -0.01
C VAL A 157 5.38 -17.87 -1.23
N ALA A 158 4.28 -18.57 -1.54
CA ALA A 158 4.18 -19.42 -2.71
C ALA A 158 4.44 -18.64 -4.01
N TYR A 159 3.87 -17.43 -4.11
CA TYR A 159 4.05 -16.56 -5.26
C TYR A 159 5.47 -16.00 -5.36
N ALA A 160 6.04 -15.52 -4.25
CA ALA A 160 7.42 -15.01 -4.22
C ALA A 160 8.43 -16.10 -4.65
N ARG A 161 8.20 -17.35 -4.24
CA ARG A 161 9.02 -18.49 -4.70
C ARG A 161 8.86 -18.75 -6.19
N LYS A 162 7.65 -18.62 -6.75
CA LYS A 162 7.40 -18.75 -8.19
C LYS A 162 8.16 -17.68 -8.98
N LEU A 163 8.05 -16.42 -8.56
CA LEU A 163 8.80 -15.32 -9.17
C LEU A 163 10.32 -15.53 -9.10
N ALA A 164 10.83 -15.98 -7.95
CA ALA A 164 12.26 -16.25 -7.79
C ALA A 164 12.77 -17.39 -8.68
N ARG A 165 11.91 -18.35 -9.04
CA ARG A 165 12.24 -19.42 -10.01
C ARG A 165 12.25 -18.87 -11.44
N ALA A 166 11.20 -18.16 -11.85
CA ALA A 166 11.13 -17.54 -13.17
C ALA A 166 12.33 -16.62 -13.44
N ALA A 167 12.72 -15.79 -12.45
CA ALA A 167 13.87 -14.89 -12.57
C ALA A 167 15.22 -15.63 -12.69
N ARG A 168 15.34 -16.87 -12.17
CA ARG A 168 16.54 -17.70 -12.36
C ARG A 168 16.57 -18.32 -13.75
N ASP A 169 15.42 -18.76 -14.24
CA ASP A 169 15.29 -19.38 -15.56
C ASP A 169 15.49 -18.35 -16.69
N GLU A 170 15.19 -17.07 -16.44
CA GLU A 170 15.43 -15.95 -17.37
C GLU A 170 16.86 -15.40 -17.35
N GLN A 171 17.70 -15.75 -16.37
CA GLN A 171 19.11 -15.34 -16.40
C GLN A 171 19.82 -16.11 -17.53
N PRO A 172 20.35 -15.42 -18.56
CA PRO A 172 21.11 -16.09 -19.59
C PRO A 172 22.31 -16.76 -18.91
N ILE A 173 22.50 -18.05 -19.22
CA ILE A 173 23.74 -18.76 -18.90
C ILE A 173 24.86 -17.90 -19.48
N ALA A 174 25.65 -17.28 -18.61
CA ALA A 174 26.86 -16.60 -19.05
C ALA A 174 27.70 -17.68 -19.73
N GLU A 175 27.87 -17.58 -21.05
CA GLU A 175 28.85 -18.38 -21.77
C GLU A 175 30.19 -18.15 -21.06
N GLU A 176 30.71 -19.21 -20.43
CA GLU A 176 32.04 -19.17 -19.85
C GLU A 176 33.02 -18.84 -20.98
N PRO A 177 33.93 -17.86 -20.82
CA PRO A 177 34.95 -17.63 -21.81
C PRO A 177 35.80 -18.90 -21.90
N ALA A 178 35.82 -19.49 -23.10
CA ALA A 178 36.69 -20.61 -23.44
C ALA A 178 38.13 -20.30 -23.01
N GLY A 179 38.73 -21.28 -22.36
CA GLY A 179 39.96 -21.13 -21.58
C GLY A 179 41.10 -20.45 -22.32
N GLU A 180 41.79 -19.57 -21.58
CA GLU A 180 43.13 -19.12 -21.91
C GLU A 180 44.05 -19.64 -20.80
N GLU A 181 44.94 -20.55 -21.19
CA GLU A 181 45.93 -21.19 -20.31
C GLU A 181 46.87 -20.14 -19.72
N VAL A 182 46.98 -20.15 -18.39
CA VAL A 182 47.90 -19.30 -17.64
C VAL A 182 49.24 -20.02 -17.55
N LEU A 183 50.28 -19.48 -18.20
CA LEU A 183 51.67 -19.79 -17.85
C LEU A 183 52.29 -18.60 -17.11
N ALA A 184 52.72 -18.89 -15.88
CA ALA A 184 53.29 -17.98 -14.91
C ALA A 184 54.77 -17.65 -15.23
N ALA A 185 55.19 -16.42 -14.93
CA ALA A 185 56.56 -16.11 -14.53
C ALA A 185 56.61 -14.88 -13.61
N ASP A 186 57.30 -15.07 -12.49
CA ASP A 186 57.52 -14.15 -11.36
C ASP A 186 58.32 -12.86 -11.68
N HIS A 187 57.99 -11.75 -11.01
CA HIS A 187 58.84 -11.01 -10.02
C HIS A 187 58.38 -9.54 -9.80
N ALA A 188 58.43 -9.13 -8.53
CA ALA A 188 57.97 -7.88 -7.87
C ALA A 188 58.83 -6.61 -8.20
N PRO A 189 58.61 -5.36 -7.67
CA PRO A 189 57.70 -4.93 -6.59
C PRO A 189 56.91 -3.60 -6.76
N VAL A 190 55.91 -3.46 -5.87
CA VAL A 190 55.22 -2.28 -5.29
C VAL A 190 55.56 -0.85 -5.78
N ALA A 191 54.57 -0.16 -6.35
CA ALA A 191 54.30 1.27 -6.13
C ALA A 191 52.87 1.68 -6.55
N ASP A 192 52.25 2.50 -5.70
CA ASP A 192 51.04 3.33 -5.84
C ASP A 192 49.74 2.75 -6.42
N ARG A 193 48.77 2.54 -5.51
CA ARG A 193 47.33 2.45 -5.82
C ARG A 193 46.67 3.80 -5.55
N PRO A 194 46.16 4.53 -6.56
CA PRO A 194 45.10 5.50 -6.29
C PRO A 194 43.80 4.74 -5.95
N ALA A 195 43.12 5.23 -4.93
CA ALA A 195 41.85 4.71 -4.44
C ALA A 195 40.80 4.67 -5.56
N LYS A 196 40.33 3.46 -5.91
CA LYS A 196 39.14 3.29 -6.74
C LYS A 196 37.92 3.76 -5.94
N GLU A 197 37.30 4.81 -6.45
CA GLU A 197 36.01 5.34 -6.05
C GLU A 197 35.00 4.22 -5.82
N ARG A 198 34.42 4.20 -4.61
CA ARG A 198 33.20 3.44 -4.34
C ARG A 198 32.09 4.06 -5.19
N LYS A 199 31.62 3.30 -6.18
CA LYS A 199 30.36 3.57 -6.89
C LYS A 199 29.24 3.62 -5.85
N VAL A 200 28.82 4.84 -5.50
CA VAL A 200 27.63 5.11 -4.70
C VAL A 200 26.44 4.58 -5.49
N THR A 201 25.84 3.50 -5.02
CA THR A 201 24.60 2.96 -5.57
C THR A 201 23.48 3.98 -5.33
N LYS A 202 22.73 4.28 -6.39
CA LYS A 202 21.56 5.19 -6.45
C LYS A 202 20.41 4.71 -5.56
N ASN A 203 20.57 4.79 -4.24
CA ASN A 203 19.52 4.62 -3.24
C ASN A 203 19.63 5.63 -2.09
N ALA A 204 20.46 6.68 -2.24
CA ALA A 204 20.61 7.73 -1.24
C ALA A 204 19.55 8.85 -1.38
N ASP A 205 18.94 9.02 -2.55
CA ASP A 205 18.11 10.20 -2.83
C ASP A 205 16.62 10.05 -2.48
N LEU A 206 16.18 8.90 -1.95
CA LEU A 206 14.80 8.73 -1.45
C LEU A 206 14.67 9.02 0.06
N ALA A 207 15.78 9.32 0.74
CA ALA A 207 15.80 9.74 2.15
C ALA A 207 15.66 11.26 2.33
N ALA A 208 15.76 12.04 1.24
CA ALA A 208 15.83 13.50 1.30
C ALA A 208 14.48 14.24 1.21
N LEU A 209 13.34 13.53 1.17
CA LEU A 209 12.02 14.13 0.86
C LEU A 209 11.02 14.20 2.02
N LEU A 210 11.42 13.96 3.26
CA LEU A 210 10.56 14.20 4.45
C LEU A 210 11.42 14.84 5.55
N PRO A 211 11.22 16.12 5.91
CA PRO A 211 12.20 16.84 6.73
C PRO A 211 12.43 16.33 8.17
N ASP A 212 11.53 15.56 8.79
CA ASP A 212 11.58 15.37 10.26
C ASP A 212 11.30 13.96 10.79
N ILE A 213 11.39 12.89 9.97
CA ILE A 213 11.25 11.51 10.47
C ILE A 213 12.63 10.90 10.70
N PRO A 214 13.05 10.60 11.95
CA PRO A 214 14.34 10.00 12.25
C PRO A 214 14.44 8.57 11.67
N ALA A 215 15.65 8.20 11.24
CA ALA A 215 15.96 6.84 10.84
C ALA A 215 15.96 5.89 12.05
N CYS A 216 15.64 4.62 11.82
CA CYS A 216 15.64 3.59 12.85
C CYS A 216 17.04 3.42 13.47
N PRO A 217 17.19 3.47 14.81
CA PRO A 217 18.49 3.32 15.45
C PRO A 217 19.11 1.92 15.32
N LYS A 218 18.32 0.92 14.94
CA LYS A 218 18.78 -0.48 14.82
C LYS A 218 19.13 -0.88 13.38
N CYS A 219 18.27 -0.53 12.42
CA CYS A 219 18.45 -0.95 11.03
C CYS A 219 18.67 0.22 10.05
N ALA A 220 18.73 1.46 10.54
CA ALA A 220 18.73 2.69 9.73
C ALA A 220 17.54 2.83 8.76
N GLY A 221 16.54 1.94 8.85
CA GLY A 221 15.34 1.94 8.02
C GLY A 221 14.33 3.02 8.40
N LYS A 222 13.29 3.15 7.58
CA LYS A 222 12.19 4.11 7.79
C LYS A 222 11.41 3.77 9.07
N MET A 223 10.91 4.80 9.76
CA MET A 223 10.07 4.65 10.95
C MET A 223 8.62 5.14 10.69
N TRP A 224 7.67 4.56 11.42
CA TRP A 224 6.31 5.08 11.62
C TRP A 224 6.35 6.21 12.65
N ASP A 225 5.71 7.35 12.36
CA ASP A 225 5.49 8.44 13.32
C ASP A 225 4.13 8.24 14.01
N ASN A 226 4.16 7.90 15.29
CA ASN A 226 2.99 7.63 16.10
C ASN A 226 2.62 8.81 17.01
N ARG A 227 3.28 9.97 16.88
CA ARG A 227 3.04 11.12 17.78
C ARG A 227 1.61 11.65 17.70
N LEU A 228 0.99 11.57 16.53
CA LEU A 228 -0.40 12.01 16.29
C LEU A 228 -1.44 10.95 16.66
N SER A 229 -1.07 9.67 16.66
CA SER A 229 -2.00 8.55 16.88
C SER A 229 -1.91 7.92 18.27
N LYS A 230 -0.87 8.24 19.06
CA LYS A 230 -0.70 7.69 20.40
C LYS A 230 -1.72 8.25 21.39
N ARG A 231 -2.44 7.35 22.07
CA ARG A 231 -3.36 7.70 23.18
C ARG A 231 -2.64 7.81 24.53
N ASN A 232 -1.50 7.13 24.68
CA ASN A 232 -0.70 7.17 25.90
C ASN A 232 0.53 8.08 25.67
N PRO A 233 0.72 9.15 26.46
CA PRO A 233 1.88 10.04 26.33
C PRO A 233 3.23 9.33 26.47
N LYS A 234 3.28 8.23 27.22
CA LYS A 234 4.47 7.40 27.44
C LYS A 234 4.73 6.38 26.31
N ALA A 235 3.84 6.24 25.33
CA ALA A 235 4.04 5.37 24.18
C ALA A 235 5.18 5.90 23.29
N PRO A 236 5.89 5.01 22.55
CA PRO A 236 6.99 5.42 21.69
C PRO A 236 6.50 6.34 20.57
N ASP A 237 7.25 7.41 20.32
CA ASP A 237 6.97 8.40 19.27
C ASP A 237 7.18 7.80 17.89
N TYR A 238 8.19 6.94 17.74
CA TYR A 238 8.48 6.28 16.48
C TYR A 238 8.65 4.78 16.66
N LYS A 239 8.14 4.00 15.71
CA LYS A 239 8.32 2.54 15.63
C LYS A 239 8.88 2.16 14.26
N CYS A 240 9.85 1.27 14.21
CA CYS A 240 10.41 0.80 12.93
C CYS A 240 9.32 0.16 12.06
N ARG A 241 9.40 0.40 10.74
CA ARG A 241 8.45 -0.20 9.77
C ARG A 241 8.76 -1.65 9.45
N ASP A 242 10.03 -2.03 9.57
CA ASP A 242 10.48 -3.39 9.34
C ASP A 242 10.02 -4.30 10.49
N ARG A 243 9.23 -5.32 10.17
CA ARG A 243 8.68 -6.28 11.14
C ARG A 243 9.76 -7.19 11.73
N SER A 244 10.91 -7.30 11.07
CA SER A 244 12.08 -8.01 11.59
C SER A 244 12.96 -7.15 12.51
N CYS A 245 12.64 -5.86 12.66
CA CYS A 245 13.42 -4.91 13.45
C CYS A 245 12.58 -4.25 14.56
N ASP A 246 12.90 -4.57 15.81
CA ASP A 246 12.27 -3.98 17.01
C ASP A 246 12.82 -2.59 17.37
N GLY A 247 13.02 -1.72 16.38
CA GLY A 247 13.50 -0.36 16.60
C GLY A 247 12.39 0.56 17.09
N VAL A 248 12.61 1.28 18.18
CA VAL A 248 11.67 2.26 18.74
C VAL A 248 12.40 3.51 19.22
N ILE A 249 11.78 4.68 19.08
CA ILE A 249 12.24 5.94 19.65
C ILE A 249 11.15 6.44 20.60
N TRP A 250 11.54 6.74 21.83
CA TRP A 250 10.66 7.20 22.89
C TRP A 250 10.66 8.73 22.99
N PRO A 251 9.56 9.35 23.48
CA PRO A 251 9.53 10.78 23.73
C PRO A 251 10.63 11.20 24.72
N GLN A 252 11.25 12.35 24.48
CA GLN A 252 12.28 12.92 25.37
C GLN A 252 11.68 13.18 26.75
N ARG A 253 12.33 12.63 27.79
CA ARG A 253 11.87 12.76 29.18
C ARG A 253 12.10 14.20 29.64
N GLY A 254 11.07 15.04 29.57
CA GLY A 254 11.11 16.43 30.04
C GLY A 254 10.67 17.52 29.06
N ALA A 255 10.23 17.20 27.84
CA ALA A 255 9.69 18.20 26.91
C ALA A 255 8.18 18.45 27.18
N PRO A 256 7.71 19.71 27.23
CA PRO A 256 6.29 20.00 27.38
C PRO A 256 5.53 19.53 26.13
N SER A 257 4.44 18.80 26.39
CA SER A 257 3.45 18.39 25.40
C SER A 257 2.92 19.64 24.69
N GLN A 258 3.27 19.84 23.40
CA GLN A 258 2.56 20.81 22.55
C GLN A 258 1.18 20.23 22.20
N ALA A 259 0.29 20.39 23.16
CA ALA A 259 -1.14 20.32 22.99
C ALA A 259 -1.69 21.64 23.53
N GLU A 260 -1.38 22.75 22.86
CA GLU A 260 -2.07 24.02 23.13
C GLU A 260 -3.39 23.99 22.37
N GLY A 261 -4.42 23.53 23.09
CA GLY A 261 -5.80 23.72 22.71
C GLY A 261 -6.14 25.21 22.73
N VAL A 262 -6.67 25.71 21.61
CA VAL A 262 -7.35 27.00 21.56
C VAL A 262 -8.58 26.90 22.45
N ALA A 263 -8.56 27.62 23.57
CA ALA A 263 -9.68 27.74 24.50
C ALA A 263 -10.85 28.46 23.81
N VAL A 264 -11.90 27.71 23.48
CA VAL A 264 -13.19 28.28 23.12
C VAL A 264 -13.95 28.52 24.43
N THR A 265 -14.06 29.78 24.82
CA THR A 265 -14.95 30.22 25.89
C THR A 265 -16.41 30.03 25.46
N ALA A 266 -17.15 29.17 26.17
CA ALA A 266 -18.59 28.97 25.97
C ALA A 266 -19.38 30.16 26.54
N PRO A 267 -20.44 30.64 25.86
CA PRO A 267 -21.36 31.61 26.43
C PRO A 267 -22.34 30.94 27.41
N THR A 268 -22.49 31.56 28.57
CA THR A 268 -23.45 31.23 29.63
C THR A 268 -24.88 31.53 29.17
N THR A 269 -25.72 30.50 29.05
CA THR A 269 -27.17 30.64 28.87
C THR A 269 -27.87 30.45 30.22
N PRO A 270 -28.76 31.36 30.66
CA PRO A 270 -29.47 31.22 31.92
C PRO A 270 -30.61 30.21 31.83
N SER A 271 -30.78 29.49 32.95
CA SER A 271 -31.83 28.51 33.24
C SER A 271 -33.23 29.14 33.19
N MET A 272 -34.14 28.56 32.40
CA MET A 272 -35.58 28.73 32.57
C MET A 272 -36.18 27.40 33.03
N ALA A 273 -36.92 27.48 34.14
CA ALA A 273 -37.56 26.39 34.83
C ALA A 273 -38.69 25.76 34.00
N LEU A 274 -38.74 24.43 34.05
CA LEU A 274 -39.89 23.62 33.64
C LEU A 274 -41.07 23.93 34.58
N VAL A 275 -42.22 24.26 34.03
CA VAL A 275 -43.52 24.12 34.70
C VAL A 275 -44.38 23.21 33.84
N ASP A 276 -44.87 22.16 34.48
CA ASP A 276 -45.94 21.27 34.05
C ASP A 276 -47.16 22.06 33.54
N GLU A 277 -47.77 21.59 32.44
CA GLU A 277 -49.17 21.19 32.38
C GLU A 277 -49.60 20.84 30.93
N ILE A 278 -50.02 19.60 30.74
CA ILE A 278 -50.89 19.11 29.66
C ILE A 278 -52.32 19.21 30.23
N PRO A 279 -53.34 19.84 29.57
CA PRO A 279 -54.20 19.06 28.66
C PRO A 279 -54.96 19.84 27.56
N PHE A 280 -55.09 19.23 26.36
CA PHE A 280 -56.33 18.71 25.74
C PHE A 280 -56.04 18.26 24.30
#